data_AF-A0A3M1BK74-F1
#
_entry.id   AF-A0A3M1BK74-F1
#
_cell.length_a   1.000
_cell.length_b   1.000
_cell.length_c   1.000
_cell.angle_alpha   90.00
_cell.angle_beta   90.00
_cell.angle_gamma   90.00
#
_symmetry.space_group_name_H-M   'P 1'
#
loop_
_entity.id
_entity.type
_entity.pdbx_description
1 polymer ?
#
loop_
_entity_poly.entity_id
_entity_poly.type
_entity_poly.pdbx_seq_one_letter_code
_entity_poly.pdbx_strand_id
1 'polypeptide(L)'
;MDKKETISMLLYDVALEHSAIVQYLYHIFLITDGNITSEIEEIARQEMRHLKWFAQKVVQLGGQVVLDRLEDMIMIGGPDWADMLSKDIWAEEEAIRIYSQQLEVVKDDSVKKLLERVIKDEQDHRIEFSELMEKVKEGFVCIPLEEQRPDPRTLEVLNKFLKEEYQTIINYLYQFFHSKNCDYKDIMLDLAIESMVHMGKLGEKIGELGGMPSIQRVDYSPKPLKSLQEQVKAEILYEQETGGEYGKETAGIEDPDIRRLFSFIEHQEEYHKQKLMEFFRLMNRLTVGDLRKRDA
;
A
#
# COMPACT_ATOMS: atom_id res chain seq x y z
N MET A 1 -5.16 -4.43 29.99
CA MET A 1 -3.93 -4.49 29.21
C MET A 1 -2.84 -3.60 29.80
N ASP A 2 -1.61 -4.09 29.77
CA ASP A 2 -0.40 -3.29 29.91
C ASP A 2 0.01 -2.67 28.56
N LYS A 3 1.08 -1.86 28.57
CA LYS A 3 1.55 -1.14 27.39
C LYS A 3 2.02 -2.06 26.25
N LYS A 4 2.64 -3.19 26.58
CA LYS A 4 3.15 -4.15 25.59
C LYS A 4 1.99 -4.87 24.92
N GLU A 5 1.00 -5.28 25.70
CA GLU A 5 -0.24 -5.87 25.20
C GLU A 5 -0.99 -4.90 24.28
N THR A 6 -1.08 -3.61 24.63
CA THR A 6 -1.66 -2.57 23.76
C THR A 6 -0.91 -2.43 22.44
N ILE A 7 0.43 -2.43 22.47
CA ILE A 7 1.24 -2.35 21.24
C ILE A 7 1.01 -3.59 20.35
N SER A 8 0.98 -4.78 20.95
CA SER A 8 0.72 -6.01 20.20
C SER A 8 -0.67 -6.05 19.57
N MET A 9 -1.69 -5.55 20.27
CA MET A 9 -3.04 -5.39 19.73
C MET A 9 -3.05 -4.42 18.54
N LEU A 10 -2.46 -3.24 18.69
CA LEU A 10 -2.41 -2.25 17.60
C LEU A 10 -1.60 -2.72 16.39
N LEU A 11 -0.58 -3.56 16.59
CA LEU A 11 0.15 -4.18 15.48
C LEU A 11 -0.71 -5.22 14.74
N TYR A 12 -1.60 -5.91 15.44
CA TYR A 12 -2.60 -6.76 14.80
C TYR A 12 -3.59 -5.91 13.99
N ASP A 13 -4.02 -4.77 14.52
CA ASP A 13 -4.92 -3.84 13.82
C ASP A 13 -4.26 -3.32 12.53
N VAL A 14 -2.99 -2.91 12.59
CA VAL A 14 -2.20 -2.54 11.39
C VAL A 14 -2.21 -3.66 10.33
N ALA A 15 -2.07 -4.92 10.75
CA ALA A 15 -2.07 -6.06 9.84
C ALA A 15 -3.46 -6.39 9.29
N LEU A 16 -4.52 -6.17 10.06
CA LEU A 16 -5.90 -6.36 9.63
C LEU A 16 -6.29 -5.32 8.57
N GLU A 17 -6.00 -4.05 8.82
CA GLU A 17 -6.19 -2.95 7.84
C GLU A 17 -5.42 -3.22 6.55
N HIS A 18 -4.18 -3.70 6.67
CA HIS A 18 -3.38 -4.03 5.50
C HIS A 18 -3.97 -5.19 4.68
N SER A 19 -4.54 -6.19 5.35
CA SER A 19 -5.27 -7.27 4.66
C SER A 19 -6.48 -6.75 3.88
N ALA A 20 -7.28 -5.86 4.48
CA ALA A 20 -8.43 -5.24 3.81
C ALA A 20 -8.00 -4.44 2.57
N ILE A 21 -6.98 -3.57 2.70
CA ILE A 21 -6.41 -2.81 1.57
C ILE A 21 -5.98 -3.75 0.44
N VAL A 22 -5.25 -4.83 0.74
CA VAL A 22 -4.79 -5.77 -0.27
C VAL A 22 -5.97 -6.46 -0.97
N GLN A 23 -6.99 -6.89 -0.21
CA GLN A 23 -8.21 -7.48 -0.76
C GLN A 23 -8.93 -6.50 -1.71
N TYR A 24 -9.13 -5.25 -1.27
CA TYR A 24 -9.81 -4.23 -2.08
C TYR A 24 -9.04 -3.91 -3.35
N LEU A 25 -7.70 -3.88 -3.29
CA LEU A 25 -6.87 -3.74 -4.48
C LEU A 25 -7.03 -4.91 -5.46
N TYR A 26 -7.11 -6.16 -4.97
CA TYR A 26 -7.42 -7.29 -5.85
C TYR A 26 -8.77 -7.11 -6.55
N HIS A 27 -9.81 -6.67 -5.83
CA HIS A 27 -11.13 -6.45 -6.43
C HIS A 27 -11.12 -5.27 -7.41
N ILE A 28 -10.43 -4.16 -7.10
CA ILE A 28 -10.23 -3.04 -8.03
C ILE A 28 -9.55 -3.50 -9.32
N PHE A 29 -8.56 -4.39 -9.22
CA PHE A 29 -7.83 -4.88 -10.39
C PHE A 29 -8.66 -5.85 -11.23
N LEU A 30 -9.56 -6.63 -10.62
CA LEU A 30 -10.31 -7.70 -11.30
C LEU A 30 -11.71 -7.29 -11.76
N ILE A 31 -12.31 -6.26 -11.17
CA ILE A 31 -13.61 -5.71 -11.57
C ILE A 31 -13.39 -4.71 -12.71
N THR A 32 -14.19 -4.83 -13.78
CA THR A 32 -13.99 -4.02 -15.00
C THR A 32 -14.90 -2.79 -15.08
N ASP A 33 -15.88 -2.66 -14.18
CA ASP A 33 -16.73 -1.47 -14.11
C ASP A 33 -16.05 -0.36 -13.28
N GLY A 34 -15.65 0.71 -13.96
CA GLY A 34 -14.97 1.84 -13.34
C GLY A 34 -15.76 2.59 -12.27
N ASN A 35 -17.11 2.52 -12.26
CA ASN A 35 -17.90 3.15 -11.20
C ASN A 35 -17.81 2.32 -9.91
N ILE A 36 -17.85 0.99 -10.04
CA ILE A 36 -17.70 0.10 -8.90
C ILE A 36 -16.29 0.23 -8.33
N THR A 37 -15.26 0.13 -9.17
CA THR A 37 -13.87 0.21 -8.68
C THR A 37 -13.55 1.56 -8.06
N SER A 38 -14.13 2.66 -8.55
CA SER A 38 -13.98 3.98 -7.92
C SER A 38 -14.58 4.06 -6.52
N GLU A 39 -15.73 3.41 -6.26
CA GLU A 39 -16.33 3.37 -4.92
C GLU A 39 -15.46 2.49 -3.98
N ILE A 40 -14.96 1.34 -4.46
CA ILE A 40 -14.02 0.48 -3.69
C ILE A 40 -12.70 1.22 -3.39
N GLU A 41 -12.17 1.99 -4.34
CA GLU A 41 -10.94 2.75 -4.16
C GLU A 41 -11.10 3.85 -3.10
N GLU A 42 -12.26 4.49 -3.00
CA GLU A 42 -12.54 5.47 -1.96
C GLU A 42 -12.45 4.85 -0.57
N ILE A 43 -13.04 3.67 -0.38
CA ILE A 43 -12.97 2.90 0.87
C ILE A 43 -11.54 2.43 1.14
N ALA A 44 -10.83 1.87 0.15
CA ALA A 44 -9.43 1.46 0.31
C ALA A 44 -8.52 2.62 0.78
N ARG A 45 -8.80 3.86 0.36
CA ARG A 45 -8.09 5.05 0.84
C ARG A 45 -8.42 5.40 2.30
N GLN A 46 -9.62 5.06 2.81
CA GLN A 46 -9.96 5.14 4.23
C GLN A 46 -9.19 4.10 5.03
N GLU A 47 -9.12 2.85 4.57
CA GLU A 47 -8.33 1.80 5.24
C GLU A 47 -6.84 2.17 5.33
N MET A 48 -6.29 2.79 4.27
CA MET A 48 -4.93 3.34 4.34
C MET A 48 -4.76 4.40 5.44
N ARG A 49 -5.81 5.18 5.75
CA ARG A 49 -5.80 6.12 6.89
C ARG A 49 -5.91 5.37 8.22
N HIS A 50 -6.76 4.36 8.32
CA HIS A 50 -6.89 3.52 9.51
C HIS A 50 -5.55 2.85 9.86
N LEU A 51 -4.92 2.18 8.88
CA LEU A 51 -3.58 1.60 8.98
C LEU A 51 -2.58 2.64 9.50
N LYS A 52 -2.57 3.84 8.88
CA LYS A 52 -1.66 4.92 9.29
C LYS A 52 -1.92 5.36 10.73
N TRP A 53 -3.17 5.49 11.18
CA TRP A 53 -3.49 5.91 12.54
C TRP A 53 -3.07 4.87 13.58
N PHE A 54 -3.33 3.58 13.33
CA PHE A 54 -2.87 2.50 14.20
C PHE A 54 -1.35 2.43 14.25
N ALA A 55 -0.66 2.49 13.10
CA ALA A 55 0.79 2.50 13.02
C ALA A 55 1.40 3.71 13.76
N GLN A 56 0.83 4.91 13.59
CA GLN A 56 1.25 6.09 14.35
C GLN A 56 1.05 5.91 15.86
N LYS A 57 -0.04 5.27 16.28
CA LYS A 57 -0.28 4.99 17.70
C LYS A 57 0.74 4.00 18.26
N VAL A 58 1.12 2.96 17.51
CA VAL A 58 2.23 2.06 17.86
C VAL A 58 3.51 2.84 18.10
N VAL A 59 3.91 3.73 17.19
CA VAL A 59 5.11 4.57 17.33
C VAL A 59 5.02 5.51 18.54
N GLN A 60 3.86 6.13 18.78
CA GLN A 60 3.64 7.01 19.95
C GLN A 60 3.81 6.27 21.27
N LEU A 61 3.38 5.00 21.31
CA LEU A 61 3.62 4.12 22.45
C LEU A 61 5.06 3.59 22.48
N GLY A 62 5.93 3.94 21.53
CA GLY A 62 7.32 3.50 21.49
C GLY A 62 7.48 2.05 21.02
N GLY A 63 6.49 1.49 20.34
CA GLY A 63 6.61 0.26 19.57
C GLY A 63 7.32 0.50 18.22
N GLN A 64 7.74 -0.58 17.58
CA GLN A 64 8.21 -0.56 16.19
C GLN A 64 7.06 -1.04 15.30
N VAL A 65 6.78 -0.30 14.23
CA VAL A 65 5.73 -0.66 13.28
C VAL A 65 6.23 -1.77 12.38
N VAL A 66 5.39 -2.77 12.19
CA VAL A 66 5.57 -3.80 11.19
C VAL A 66 4.35 -3.76 10.30
N LEU A 67 4.55 -3.59 8.99
CA LEU A 67 3.47 -3.52 7.99
C LEU A 67 3.11 -4.92 7.49
N ASP A 68 2.91 -5.86 8.42
CA ASP A 68 2.49 -7.24 8.09
C ASP A 68 1.05 -7.25 7.55
N ARG A 69 0.58 -8.40 7.11
CA ARG A 69 -0.82 -8.67 6.78
C ARG A 69 -1.22 -10.08 7.22
N LEU A 70 -2.50 -10.26 7.49
CA LEU A 70 -3.10 -11.53 7.85
C LEU A 70 -3.60 -12.24 6.58
N GLU A 71 -2.82 -13.17 6.04
CA GLU A 71 -3.15 -13.90 4.79
C GLU A 71 -4.46 -14.69 4.89
N ASP A 72 -4.82 -15.14 6.09
CA ASP A 72 -6.08 -15.84 6.37
C ASP A 72 -7.31 -14.91 6.41
N MET A 73 -7.09 -13.60 6.44
CA MET A 73 -8.13 -12.57 6.35
C MET A 73 -8.30 -12.00 4.94
N ILE A 74 -7.51 -12.45 3.95
CA ILE A 74 -7.61 -11.99 2.56
C ILE A 74 -8.43 -13.00 1.76
N MET A 75 -9.66 -12.62 1.40
CA MET A 75 -10.60 -13.46 0.67
C MET A 75 -10.96 -12.81 -0.67
N ILE A 76 -10.34 -13.28 -1.76
CA ILE A 76 -10.58 -12.69 -3.09
C ILE A 76 -11.93 -13.10 -3.70
N GLY A 77 -12.44 -14.30 -3.37
CA GLY A 77 -13.67 -14.81 -4.00
C GLY A 77 -13.61 -14.86 -5.53
N GLY A 78 -14.76 -14.66 -6.19
CA GLY A 78 -14.87 -14.49 -7.64
C GLY A 78 -15.06 -15.80 -8.43
N PRO A 79 -15.21 -15.72 -9.77
CA PRO A 79 -15.10 -14.51 -10.62
C PRO A 79 -16.34 -13.62 -10.63
N ASP A 80 -17.39 -13.99 -9.90
CA ASP A 80 -18.59 -13.17 -9.73
C ASP A 80 -18.30 -11.94 -8.86
N TRP A 81 -18.61 -10.74 -9.36
CA TRP A 81 -18.40 -9.48 -8.63
C TRP A 81 -19.24 -9.39 -7.36
N ALA A 82 -20.44 -10.01 -7.36
CA ALA A 82 -21.25 -10.05 -6.14
C ALA A 82 -20.60 -10.93 -5.06
N ASP A 83 -19.89 -12.00 -5.44
CA ASP A 83 -19.10 -12.79 -4.49
C ASP A 83 -17.90 -12.00 -3.96
N MET A 84 -17.17 -11.26 -4.81
CA MET A 84 -16.07 -10.38 -4.37
C MET A 84 -16.55 -9.33 -3.36
N LEU A 85 -17.62 -8.59 -3.67
CA LEU A 85 -18.20 -7.60 -2.75
C LEU A 85 -18.73 -8.24 -1.45
N SER A 86 -19.21 -9.49 -1.51
CA SER A 86 -19.56 -10.22 -0.28
C SER A 86 -18.37 -10.49 0.63
N LYS A 87 -17.16 -10.63 0.08
CA LYS A 87 -15.93 -10.78 0.86
C LYS A 87 -15.48 -9.46 1.47
N ASP A 88 -15.73 -8.34 0.79
CA ASP A 88 -15.48 -7.00 1.35
C ASP A 88 -16.40 -6.72 2.52
N ILE A 89 -17.71 -7.00 2.38
CA ILE A 89 -18.66 -6.93 3.50
C ILE A 89 -18.21 -7.79 4.68
N TRP A 90 -17.73 -9.02 4.41
CA TRP A 90 -17.24 -9.91 5.46
C TRP A 90 -16.00 -9.35 6.17
N ALA A 91 -15.06 -8.75 5.42
CA ALA A 91 -13.88 -8.11 6.00
C ALA A 91 -14.27 -6.96 6.94
N GLU A 92 -15.23 -6.12 6.53
CA GLU A 92 -15.77 -5.04 7.37
C GLU A 92 -16.47 -5.57 8.63
N GLU A 93 -17.28 -6.62 8.50
CA GLU A 93 -17.95 -7.25 9.65
C GLU A 93 -16.95 -7.82 10.67
N GLU A 94 -15.88 -8.43 10.17
CA GLU A 94 -14.83 -9.01 11.01
C GLU A 94 -13.99 -7.92 11.69
N ALA A 95 -13.64 -6.84 10.99
CA ALA A 95 -12.99 -5.66 11.57
C ALA A 95 -13.83 -5.04 12.69
N ILE A 96 -15.12 -4.77 12.44
CA ILE A 96 -16.07 -4.27 13.45
C ILE A 96 -16.09 -5.19 14.68
N ARG A 97 -16.19 -6.51 14.46
CA ARG A 97 -16.25 -7.50 15.53
C ARG A 97 -14.97 -7.48 16.38
N ILE A 98 -13.80 -7.48 15.74
CA ILE A 98 -12.50 -7.48 16.39
C ILE A 98 -12.29 -6.19 17.18
N TYR A 99 -12.49 -5.03 16.57
CA TYR A 99 -12.29 -3.73 17.22
C TYR A 99 -13.27 -3.52 18.37
N SER A 100 -14.51 -3.99 18.25
CA SER A 100 -15.49 -3.94 19.35
C SER A 100 -15.02 -4.78 20.55
N GLN A 101 -14.47 -5.97 20.33
CA GLN A 101 -13.91 -6.79 21.41
C GLN A 101 -12.69 -6.14 22.07
N GLN A 102 -11.83 -5.52 21.29
CA GLN A 102 -10.68 -4.79 21.80
C GLN A 102 -11.08 -3.57 22.63
N LEU A 103 -12.14 -2.86 22.23
CA LEU A 103 -12.67 -1.68 22.92
C LEU A 103 -13.10 -2.01 24.36
N GLU A 104 -13.57 -3.24 24.62
CA GLU A 104 -13.96 -3.70 25.96
C GLU A 104 -12.78 -3.85 26.93
N VAL A 105 -11.59 -4.17 26.41
CA VAL A 105 -10.42 -4.55 27.24
C VAL A 105 -9.31 -3.49 27.27
N VAL A 106 -9.28 -2.59 26.29
CA VAL A 106 -8.28 -1.53 26.20
C VAL A 106 -8.48 -0.49 27.30
N LYS A 107 -7.37 -0.02 27.89
CA LYS A 107 -7.39 0.95 28.99
C LYS A 107 -7.01 2.37 28.58
N ASP A 108 -6.27 2.52 27.49
CA ASP A 108 -5.79 3.82 27.01
C ASP A 108 -6.93 4.57 26.32
N ASP A 109 -7.35 5.71 26.89
CA ASP A 109 -8.47 6.50 26.37
C ASP A 109 -8.21 7.06 24.96
N SER A 110 -6.96 7.27 24.58
CA SER A 110 -6.62 7.72 23.22
C SER A 110 -6.77 6.59 22.21
N VAL A 111 -6.51 5.34 22.61
CA VAL A 111 -6.75 4.15 21.78
C VAL A 111 -8.24 3.85 21.69
N LYS A 112 -9.00 3.99 22.80
CA LYS A 112 -10.47 3.85 22.76
C LYS A 112 -11.11 4.74 21.72
N LYS A 113 -10.79 6.04 21.72
CA LYS A 113 -11.33 6.99 20.75
C LYS A 113 -10.94 6.68 19.31
N LEU A 114 -9.74 6.11 19.11
CA LEU A 114 -9.31 5.67 17.79
C LEU A 114 -10.15 4.47 17.32
N LEU A 115 -10.32 3.45 18.17
CA LEU A 115 -11.17 2.29 17.87
C LEU A 115 -12.63 2.69 17.63
N GLU A 116 -13.21 3.55 18.47
CA GLU A 116 -14.58 4.08 18.28
C GLU A 116 -14.75 4.78 16.93
N ARG A 117 -13.73 5.54 16.50
CA ARG A 117 -13.74 6.20 15.20
C ARG A 117 -13.67 5.19 14.07
N VAL A 118 -12.72 4.26 14.11
CA VAL A 118 -12.53 3.25 13.06
C VAL A 118 -13.76 2.34 12.95
N ILE A 119 -14.29 1.83 14.07
CA ILE A 119 -15.54 1.04 14.10
C ILE A 119 -16.69 1.77 13.41
N LYS A 120 -16.78 3.09 13.58
CA LYS A 120 -17.84 3.90 12.95
C LYS A 120 -17.63 4.00 11.44
N ASP A 121 -16.38 4.14 11.00
CA ASP A 121 -16.02 4.17 9.57
C ASP A 121 -16.31 2.78 8.95
N GLU A 122 -15.91 1.66 9.57
CA GLU A 122 -16.22 0.30 9.05
C GLU A 122 -17.71 -0.01 8.97
N GLN A 123 -18.51 0.52 9.91
CA GLN A 123 -19.96 0.38 9.86
C GLN A 123 -20.55 1.07 8.63
N ASP A 124 -19.98 2.20 8.22
CA ASP A 124 -20.40 2.96 7.05
C ASP A 124 -19.87 2.26 5.78
N HIS A 125 -18.61 1.79 5.75
CA HIS A 125 -18.05 0.99 4.66
C HIS A 125 -18.86 -0.30 4.38
N ARG A 126 -19.27 -1.03 5.43
CA ARG A 126 -20.13 -2.22 5.29
C ARG A 126 -21.43 -1.88 4.56
N ILE A 127 -22.02 -0.71 4.83
CA ILE A 127 -23.25 -0.25 4.16
C ILE A 127 -22.94 0.07 2.70
N GLU A 128 -21.87 0.80 2.42
CA GLU A 128 -21.45 1.15 1.05
C GLU A 128 -21.18 -0.10 0.19
N PHE A 129 -20.45 -1.09 0.71
CA PHE A 129 -20.25 -2.37 0.01
C PHE A 129 -21.55 -3.16 -0.16
N SER A 130 -22.47 -3.10 0.80
CA SER A 130 -23.79 -3.74 0.67
C SER A 130 -24.61 -3.11 -0.45
N GLU A 131 -24.63 -1.77 -0.54
CA GLU A 131 -25.30 -1.04 -1.61
C GLU A 131 -24.68 -1.33 -2.97
N LEU A 132 -23.34 -1.36 -3.06
CA LEU A 132 -22.61 -1.79 -4.26
C LEU A 132 -22.99 -3.21 -4.69
N MET A 133 -23.05 -4.15 -3.75
CA MET A 133 -23.40 -5.54 -4.06
C MET A 133 -24.83 -5.65 -4.61
N GLU A 134 -25.78 -4.90 -4.07
CA GLU A 134 -27.15 -4.88 -4.59
C GLU A 134 -27.21 -4.25 -5.99
N LYS A 135 -26.49 -3.14 -6.25
CA LYS A 135 -26.34 -2.57 -7.61
C LYS A 135 -25.84 -3.62 -8.61
N VAL A 136 -24.82 -4.40 -8.23
CA VAL A 136 -24.26 -5.47 -9.07
C VAL A 136 -25.28 -6.56 -9.36
N LYS A 137 -26.05 -7.00 -8.35
CA LYS A 137 -27.09 -8.03 -8.51
C LYS A 137 -28.25 -7.56 -9.39
N GLU A 138 -28.66 -6.30 -9.27
CA GLU A 138 -29.74 -5.70 -10.07
C GLU A 138 -29.34 -5.53 -11.55
N GLY A 139 -28.04 -5.44 -11.85
CA GLY A 139 -27.50 -5.19 -13.19
C GLY A 139 -27.19 -6.41 -14.08
N PHE A 140 -27.33 -7.66 -13.61
CA PHE A 140 -26.97 -8.92 -14.30
C PHE A 140 -25.73 -8.89 -15.22
N VAL A 141 -24.56 -8.96 -14.56
CA VAL A 141 -23.33 -9.73 -14.83
C VAL A 141 -22.52 -9.52 -16.13
N CYS A 142 -21.25 -9.19 -15.89
CA CYS A 142 -20.02 -9.52 -16.62
C CYS A 142 -20.17 -9.74 -18.12
N ILE A 143 -19.79 -8.70 -18.88
CA ILE A 143 -19.20 -8.92 -20.19
C ILE A 143 -17.86 -9.61 -19.92
N PRO A 144 -17.66 -10.89 -20.27
CA PRO A 144 -16.31 -11.43 -20.31
C PRO A 144 -15.58 -10.55 -21.33
N LEU A 145 -14.55 -9.82 -20.89
CA LEU A 145 -13.61 -9.23 -21.84
C LEU A 145 -13.25 -10.36 -22.80
N GLU A 146 -13.33 -10.09 -24.11
CA GLU A 146 -12.83 -11.04 -25.11
C GLU A 146 -11.47 -11.54 -24.63
N GLU A 147 -11.30 -12.86 -24.56
CA GLU A 147 -10.04 -13.50 -24.17
C GLU A 147 -8.95 -13.09 -25.17
N GLN A 148 -8.40 -11.88 -25.05
CA GLN A 148 -7.06 -11.61 -25.48
C GLN A 148 -6.21 -12.46 -24.57
N ARG A 149 -5.78 -13.62 -25.06
CA ARG A 149 -4.77 -14.43 -24.37
C ARG A 149 -3.53 -13.55 -24.29
N PRO A 150 -3.24 -12.95 -23.14
CA PRO A 150 -2.11 -12.05 -23.07
C PRO A 150 -0.85 -12.88 -23.28
N ASP A 151 0.13 -12.26 -23.92
CA ASP A 151 1.45 -12.87 -24.04
C ASP A 151 1.95 -13.23 -22.61
N PRO A 152 2.23 -14.51 -22.31
CA PRO A 152 2.59 -14.92 -20.95
C PRO A 152 3.78 -14.15 -20.38
N ARG A 153 4.72 -13.78 -21.25
CA ARG A 153 5.89 -12.98 -20.88
C ARG A 153 5.48 -11.56 -20.46
N THR A 154 4.53 -10.96 -21.14
CA THR A 154 4.00 -9.64 -20.78
C THR A 154 3.34 -9.63 -19.40
N LEU A 155 2.52 -10.65 -19.09
CA LEU A 155 1.94 -10.80 -17.74
C LEU A 155 2.99 -11.06 -16.67
N GLU A 156 4.03 -11.83 -16.98
CA GLU A 156 5.15 -12.09 -16.07
C GLU A 156 5.87 -10.79 -15.70
N VAL A 157 6.20 -9.96 -16.70
CA VAL A 157 6.86 -8.66 -16.49
C VAL A 157 5.97 -7.70 -15.70
N LEU A 158 4.68 -7.59 -16.04
CA LEU A 158 3.74 -6.74 -15.31
C LEU A 158 3.63 -7.15 -13.83
N ASN A 159 3.49 -8.45 -13.57
CA ASN A 159 3.40 -8.97 -12.20
C ASN A 159 4.72 -8.82 -11.42
N LYS A 160 5.86 -8.91 -12.11
CA LYS A 160 7.15 -8.61 -11.50
C LYS A 160 7.19 -7.17 -11.01
N PHE A 161 6.88 -6.19 -11.87
CA PHE A 161 6.88 -4.79 -11.46
C PHE A 161 5.81 -4.47 -10.43
N LEU A 162 4.62 -5.07 -10.51
CA LEU A 162 3.59 -4.92 -9.48
C LEU A 162 4.12 -5.30 -8.09
N LYS A 163 4.86 -6.42 -8.02
CA LYS A 163 5.48 -6.89 -6.79
C LYS A 163 6.58 -5.94 -6.29
N GLU A 164 7.37 -5.40 -7.21
CA GLU A 164 8.43 -4.43 -6.88
C GLU A 164 7.83 -3.13 -6.34
N GLU A 165 6.83 -2.56 -7.00
CA GLU A 165 6.10 -1.37 -6.50
C GLU A 165 5.50 -1.61 -5.11
N TYR A 166 4.86 -2.76 -4.91
CA TYR A 166 4.33 -3.12 -3.60
C TYR A 166 5.43 -3.21 -2.53
N GLN A 167 6.58 -3.82 -2.85
CA GLN A 167 7.73 -3.88 -1.94
C GLN A 167 8.30 -2.49 -1.63
N THR A 168 8.36 -1.61 -2.64
CA THR A 168 8.80 -0.22 -2.53
C THR A 168 7.89 0.58 -1.61
N ILE A 169 6.57 0.48 -1.78
CA ILE A 169 5.57 1.11 -0.91
C ILE A 169 5.81 0.71 0.56
N ILE A 170 5.93 -0.59 0.84
CA ILE A 170 6.16 -1.08 2.20
C ILE A 170 7.48 -0.56 2.78
N ASN A 171 8.53 -0.48 1.96
CA ASN A 171 9.82 0.07 2.38
C ASN A 171 9.70 1.55 2.73
N TYR A 172 9.09 2.36 1.88
CA TYR A 172 8.90 3.79 2.10
C TYR A 172 8.01 4.09 3.30
N LEU A 173 6.91 3.37 3.45
CA LEU A 173 6.06 3.49 4.64
C LEU A 173 6.82 3.10 5.92
N TYR A 174 7.65 2.05 5.89
CA TYR A 174 8.50 1.71 7.03
C TYR A 174 9.43 2.87 7.41
N GLN A 175 10.11 3.49 6.44
CA GLN A 175 10.97 4.65 6.68
C GLN A 175 10.17 5.85 7.19
N PHE A 176 8.98 6.10 6.64
CA PHE A 176 8.06 7.15 7.08
C PHE A 176 7.70 6.99 8.57
N PHE A 177 7.36 5.79 9.04
CA PHE A 177 6.99 5.58 10.44
C PHE A 177 8.17 5.71 11.40
N HIS A 178 9.38 5.29 10.99
CA HIS A 178 10.54 5.20 11.89
C HIS A 178 11.50 6.39 11.82
N SER A 179 11.47 7.19 10.75
CA SER A 179 12.31 8.37 10.65
C SER A 179 11.89 9.44 11.66
N LYS A 180 12.91 10.08 12.26
CA LYS A 180 12.77 11.26 13.12
C LYS A 180 12.94 12.58 12.36
N ASN A 181 13.49 12.54 11.15
CA ASN A 181 13.69 13.74 10.33
C ASN A 181 12.41 14.03 9.55
N CYS A 182 11.81 15.20 9.75
CA CYS A 182 10.53 15.58 9.16
C CYS A 182 10.58 15.61 7.63
N ASP A 183 11.62 16.20 7.04
CA ASP A 183 11.76 16.33 5.60
C ASP A 183 11.90 14.95 4.95
N TYR A 184 12.64 14.04 5.57
CA TYR A 184 12.77 12.67 5.09
C TYR A 184 11.45 11.89 5.23
N LYS A 185 10.69 12.08 6.32
CA LYS A 185 9.36 11.46 6.44
C LYS A 185 8.45 11.93 5.31
N ASP A 186 8.44 13.22 5.02
CA ASP A 186 7.62 13.80 3.95
C ASP A 186 7.99 13.21 2.59
N ILE A 187 9.29 13.15 2.27
CA ILE A 187 9.79 12.51 1.04
C ILE A 187 9.36 11.04 0.97
N MET A 188 9.54 10.26 2.04
CA MET A 188 9.14 8.84 2.04
C MET A 188 7.63 8.66 1.85
N LEU A 189 6.81 9.56 2.40
CA LEU A 189 5.37 9.49 2.20
C LEU A 189 4.97 9.86 0.76
N ASP A 190 5.56 10.90 0.18
CA ASP A 190 5.37 11.27 -1.22
C ASP A 190 5.70 10.11 -2.15
N LEU A 191 6.90 9.52 -2.00
CA LEU A 191 7.36 8.41 -2.84
C LEU A 191 6.48 7.16 -2.67
N ALA A 192 6.01 6.88 -1.46
CA ALA A 192 5.05 5.79 -1.22
C ALA A 192 3.73 6.03 -1.99
N ILE A 193 3.23 7.26 -2.01
CA ILE A 193 2.00 7.62 -2.74
C ILE A 193 2.22 7.51 -4.26
N GLU A 194 3.36 7.95 -4.78
CA GLU A 194 3.68 7.79 -6.21
C GLU A 194 3.78 6.31 -6.60
N SER A 195 4.45 5.50 -5.78
CA SER A 195 4.55 4.04 -5.99
C SER A 195 3.17 3.35 -5.91
N MET A 196 2.24 3.83 -5.07
CA MET A 196 0.85 3.35 -5.05
C MET A 196 0.12 3.61 -6.38
N VAL A 197 0.40 4.75 -7.04
CA VAL A 197 -0.16 5.03 -8.37
C VAL A 197 0.42 4.07 -9.42
N HIS A 198 1.72 3.75 -9.34
CA HIS A 198 2.35 2.78 -10.24
C HIS A 198 1.74 1.39 -10.05
N MET A 199 1.66 0.93 -8.81
CA MET A 199 1.04 -0.34 -8.43
C MET A 199 -0.40 -0.43 -8.93
N GLY A 200 -1.20 0.63 -8.75
CA GLY A 200 -2.59 0.69 -9.23
C GLY A 200 -2.69 0.48 -10.75
N LYS A 201 -1.90 1.25 -11.52
CA LYS A 201 -1.89 1.14 -12.99
C LYS A 201 -1.40 -0.22 -13.50
N LEU A 202 -0.42 -0.83 -12.82
CA LEU A 202 0.06 -2.17 -13.16
C LEU A 202 -1.00 -3.22 -12.87
N GLY A 203 -1.67 -3.14 -11.71
CA GLY A 203 -2.72 -4.06 -11.30
C GLY A 203 -3.93 -4.02 -12.23
N GLU A 204 -4.42 -2.82 -12.55
CA GLU A 204 -5.48 -2.60 -13.54
C GLU A 204 -5.10 -3.20 -14.90
N LYS A 205 -3.88 -2.92 -15.39
CA LYS A 205 -3.42 -3.45 -16.67
C LYS A 205 -3.35 -4.99 -16.67
N ILE A 206 -2.95 -5.61 -15.57
CA ILE A 206 -2.94 -7.07 -15.43
C ILE A 206 -4.37 -7.62 -15.53
N GLY A 207 -5.33 -7.02 -14.82
CA GLY A 207 -6.72 -7.45 -14.84
C GLY A 207 -7.43 -7.22 -16.17
N GLU A 208 -7.18 -6.08 -16.83
CA GLU A 208 -7.66 -5.80 -18.20
C GLU A 208 -7.19 -6.85 -19.21
N LEU A 209 -5.99 -7.40 -19.01
CA LEU A 209 -5.44 -8.48 -19.83
C LEU A 209 -5.96 -9.87 -19.43
N GLY A 210 -6.88 -9.96 -18.46
CA GLY A 210 -7.39 -11.22 -17.92
C GLY A 210 -6.37 -11.99 -17.07
N GLY A 211 -5.29 -11.33 -16.65
CA GLY A 211 -4.28 -11.89 -15.76
C GLY A 211 -4.71 -11.78 -14.29
N MET A 212 -4.13 -12.64 -13.44
CA MET A 212 -4.27 -12.52 -11.99
C MET A 212 -3.13 -11.67 -11.43
N PRO A 213 -3.41 -10.57 -10.72
CA PRO A 213 -2.38 -9.80 -10.01
C PRO A 213 -1.67 -10.67 -8.98
N SER A 214 -0.38 -10.42 -8.75
CA SER A 214 0.45 -11.17 -7.82
C SER A 214 1.01 -10.25 -6.74
N ILE A 215 0.15 -9.86 -5.78
CA ILE A 215 0.55 -9.07 -4.59
C ILE A 215 1.11 -10.02 -3.54
N GLN A 216 2.34 -10.49 -3.76
CA GLN A 216 3.01 -11.43 -2.87
C GLN A 216 3.39 -10.79 -1.53
N ARG A 217 3.38 -11.62 -0.48
CA ARG A 217 3.87 -11.23 0.84
C ARG A 217 5.32 -10.80 0.73
N VAL A 218 5.65 -9.69 1.39
CA VAL A 218 7.03 -9.19 1.48
C VAL A 218 7.63 -9.51 2.85
N ASP A 219 8.94 -9.41 2.98
CA ASP A 219 9.59 -9.56 4.29
C ASP A 219 9.25 -8.35 5.17
N TYR A 220 8.45 -8.60 6.20
CA TYR A 220 8.01 -7.59 7.16
C TYR A 220 8.94 -7.49 8.38
N SER A 221 10.05 -8.24 8.41
CA SER A 221 10.97 -8.22 9.53
C SER A 221 11.44 -6.78 9.81
N PRO A 222 11.42 -6.32 11.08
CA PRO A 222 11.94 -5.01 11.44
C PRO A 222 13.37 -4.84 10.92
N LYS A 223 13.58 -3.83 10.08
CA LYS A 223 14.92 -3.53 9.55
C LYS A 223 15.76 -2.86 10.65
N PRO A 224 17.05 -3.19 10.76
CA PRO A 224 17.93 -2.54 11.73
C PRO A 224 17.96 -1.04 11.47
N LEU A 225 17.88 -0.26 12.56
CA LEU A 225 17.96 1.19 12.50
C LEU A 225 19.37 1.61 12.04
N LYS A 226 19.47 2.05 10.79
CA LYS A 226 20.70 2.64 10.21
C LYS A 226 20.74 4.15 10.50
N SER A 227 21.90 4.79 10.33
CA SER A 227 21.95 6.25 10.32
C SER A 227 21.12 6.81 9.15
N LEU A 228 20.60 8.04 9.28
CA LEU A 228 19.80 8.67 8.21
C LEU A 228 20.59 8.71 6.89
N GLN A 229 21.89 8.97 6.95
CA GLN A 229 22.75 9.02 5.77
C GLN A 229 22.86 7.65 5.07
N GLU A 230 22.95 6.56 5.84
CA GLU A 230 22.95 5.20 5.30
C GLU A 230 21.59 4.78 4.77
N GLN A 231 20.49 5.22 5.40
CA GLN A 231 19.13 4.98 4.89
C GLN A 231 18.96 5.62 3.52
N VAL A 232 19.18 6.93 3.40
CA VAL A 232 19.05 7.66 2.13
C VAL A 232 19.96 7.09 1.05
N LYS A 233 21.20 6.72 1.40
CA LYS A 233 22.13 6.11 0.45
C LYS A 233 21.63 4.75 -0.05
N ALA A 234 21.05 3.93 0.83
CA ALA A 234 20.49 2.64 0.46
C ALA A 234 19.29 2.80 -0.48
N GLU A 235 18.40 3.76 -0.22
CA GLU A 235 17.28 4.03 -1.14
C GLU A 235 17.76 4.54 -2.51
N ILE A 236 18.75 5.44 -2.56
CA ILE A 236 19.35 5.89 -3.84
C ILE A 236 19.94 4.71 -4.63
N LEU A 237 20.59 3.76 -3.95
CA LEU A 237 21.14 2.56 -4.59
C LEU A 237 20.02 1.65 -5.12
N TYR A 238 18.98 1.44 -4.30
CA TYR A 238 17.82 0.65 -4.70
C TYR A 238 17.15 1.21 -5.95
N GLU A 239 16.84 2.51 -5.96
CA GLU A 239 16.27 3.22 -7.12
C GLU A 239 17.14 3.16 -8.38
N GLN A 240 18.46 3.15 -8.23
CA GLN A 240 19.39 3.00 -9.36
C GLN A 240 19.40 1.58 -9.93
N GLU A 241 19.22 0.58 -9.07
CA GLU A 241 19.17 -0.82 -9.46
C GLU A 241 17.83 -1.14 -10.13
N THR A 242 16.70 -0.76 -9.53
CA THR A 242 15.34 -1.00 -10.07
C THR A 242 15.08 -0.26 -11.37
N GLY A 243 15.36 1.04 -11.45
CA GLY A 243 15.16 1.85 -12.66
C GLY A 243 15.97 1.35 -13.86
N GLY A 244 17.13 0.72 -13.63
CA GLY A 244 17.96 0.12 -14.67
C GLY A 244 17.46 -1.22 -15.22
N GLU A 245 16.51 -1.88 -14.54
CA GLU A 245 15.93 -3.16 -14.96
C GLU A 245 14.75 -2.97 -15.91
N TYR A 246 13.93 -1.93 -15.73
CA TYR A 246 12.75 -1.63 -16.56
C TYR A 246 13.04 -1.69 -18.07
N GLY A 247 14.04 -0.95 -18.55
CA GLY A 247 14.36 -0.89 -19.98
C GLY A 247 14.85 -2.22 -20.58
N LYS A 248 15.44 -3.11 -19.78
CA LYS A 248 15.91 -4.42 -20.25
C LYS A 248 14.78 -5.43 -20.32
N GLU A 249 13.89 -5.43 -19.34
CA GLU A 249 12.86 -6.44 -19.20
C GLU A 249 11.64 -6.18 -20.06
N THR A 250 11.38 -4.91 -20.34
CA THR A 250 10.36 -4.47 -21.30
C THR A 250 10.81 -4.64 -22.76
N ALA A 251 12.08 -5.00 -23.00
CA ALA A 251 12.61 -5.24 -24.34
C ALA A 251 11.91 -6.44 -25.01
N GLY A 252 11.03 -6.14 -25.97
CA GLY A 252 10.26 -7.14 -26.72
C GLY A 252 8.76 -7.17 -26.41
N ILE A 253 8.29 -6.35 -25.48
CA ILE A 253 6.85 -6.06 -25.36
C ILE A 253 6.48 -5.14 -26.51
N GLU A 254 5.53 -5.51 -27.38
CA GLU A 254 5.17 -4.73 -28.58
C GLU A 254 3.97 -3.81 -28.37
N ASP A 255 3.10 -4.15 -27.40
CA ASP A 255 1.89 -3.41 -27.12
C ASP A 255 2.17 -1.93 -26.79
N PRO A 256 1.61 -0.97 -27.55
CA PRO A 256 1.92 0.44 -27.39
C PRO A 256 1.37 1.04 -26.09
N ASP A 257 0.28 0.52 -25.54
CA ASP A 257 -0.31 1.00 -24.30
C ASP A 257 0.49 0.53 -23.09
N ILE A 258 0.96 -0.72 -23.11
CA ILE A 258 1.86 -1.26 -22.09
C ILE A 258 3.22 -0.55 -22.13
N ARG A 259 3.77 -0.29 -23.33
CA ARG A 259 5.00 0.52 -23.47
C ARG A 259 4.83 1.92 -22.89
N ARG A 260 3.68 2.55 -23.12
CA ARG A 260 3.38 3.86 -22.55
C ARG A 260 3.31 3.82 -21.03
N LEU A 261 2.72 2.77 -20.46
CA LEU A 261 2.68 2.57 -19.01
C LEU A 261 4.09 2.46 -18.43
N PHE A 262 4.95 1.62 -19.00
CA PHE A 262 6.33 1.49 -18.50
C PHE A 262 7.14 2.77 -18.67
N SER A 263 6.99 3.48 -19.79
CA SER A 263 7.65 4.77 -19.98
C SER A 263 7.15 5.83 -18.98
N PHE A 264 5.88 5.78 -18.60
CA PHE A 264 5.34 6.65 -17.55
C PHE A 264 5.99 6.35 -16.19
N ILE A 265 6.06 5.08 -15.79
CA ILE A 265 6.68 4.66 -14.53
C ILE A 265 8.17 5.03 -14.50
N GLU A 266 8.93 4.66 -15.55
CA GLU A 266 10.36 4.96 -15.67
C GLU A 266 10.66 6.47 -15.52
N HIS A 267 9.77 7.33 -16.04
CA HIS A 267 9.93 8.78 -15.90
C HIS A 267 9.76 9.27 -14.44
N GLN A 268 8.82 8.68 -13.70
CA GLN A 268 8.58 9.01 -12.30
C GLN A 268 9.70 8.47 -11.40
N GLU A 269 10.21 7.26 -11.67
CA GLU A 269 11.33 6.69 -10.90
C GLU A 269 12.62 7.54 -11.00
N GLU A 270 12.90 8.15 -12.16
CA GLU A 270 14.04 9.08 -12.26
C GLU A 270 13.83 10.34 -11.40
N TYR A 271 12.57 10.79 -11.23
CA TYR A 271 12.24 11.87 -10.30
C TYR A 271 12.40 11.45 -8.83
N HIS A 272 12.00 10.23 -8.46
CA HIS A 272 12.23 9.67 -7.12
C HIS A 272 13.72 9.73 -6.75
N LYS A 273 14.57 9.22 -7.64
CA LYS A 273 16.03 9.25 -7.51
C LYS A 273 16.56 10.67 -7.39
N GLN A 274 16.07 11.60 -8.21
CA GLN A 274 16.49 13.01 -8.13
C GLN A 274 16.16 13.62 -6.77
N LYS A 275 14.92 13.45 -6.26
CA LYS A 275 14.51 13.93 -4.93
C LYS A 275 15.42 13.40 -3.83
N LEU A 276 15.71 12.10 -3.82
CA LEU A 276 16.59 11.48 -2.83
C LEU A 276 18.04 12.02 -2.93
N MET A 277 18.56 12.19 -4.15
CA MET A 277 19.89 12.75 -4.36
C MET A 277 19.99 14.22 -3.90
N GLU A 278 18.96 15.02 -4.12
CA GLU A 278 18.90 16.40 -3.64
C GLU A 278 18.89 16.46 -2.11
N PHE A 279 18.06 15.64 -1.47
CA PHE A 279 18.04 15.50 -0.02
C PHE A 279 19.40 15.07 0.55
N PHE A 280 20.04 14.07 -0.05
CA PHE A 280 21.37 13.60 0.34
C PHE A 280 22.44 14.71 0.23
N ARG A 281 22.39 15.54 -0.83
CA ARG A 281 23.30 16.68 -0.99
C ARG A 281 23.07 17.74 0.09
N LEU A 282 21.81 18.05 0.42
CA LEU A 282 21.46 19.01 1.47
C LEU A 282 22.01 18.55 2.83
N MET A 283 21.80 17.28 3.18
CA MET A 283 22.36 16.69 4.40
C MET A 283 23.90 16.85 4.46
N ASN A 284 24.61 16.57 3.36
CA ASN A 284 26.08 16.65 3.33
C ASN A 284 26.63 18.09 3.29
N ARG A 285 25.86 19.07 2.81
CA ARG A 285 26.27 20.49 2.86
C ARG A 285 26.22 21.03 4.28
N LEU A 286 25.21 20.64 5.04
CA LEU A 286 25.04 21.03 6.44
C LEU A 286 26.10 20.41 7.37
N THR A 287 26.73 19.28 6.98
CA THR A 287 27.77 18.64 7.79
C THR A 287 29.18 19.20 7.58
N VAL A 288 29.49 19.82 6.43
CA VAL A 288 30.85 20.30 6.10
C VAL A 288 31.00 21.83 6.27
N GLY A 289 29.91 22.60 6.20
CA GLY A 289 29.94 24.07 6.20
C GLY A 289 29.73 24.77 7.56
N ASP A 290 28.99 24.16 8.50
CA ASP A 290 28.50 24.88 9.68
C ASP A 290 29.45 24.89 10.89
N LEU A 291 30.54 24.12 10.85
CA LEU A 291 31.60 24.18 11.87
C LEU A 291 32.65 25.27 11.62
N ARG A 292 32.66 25.92 10.44
CA ARG A 292 33.64 27.00 10.13
C ARG A 292 33.12 28.40 10.38
N LYS A 293 31.85 28.58 10.79
CA LYS A 293 31.24 29.89 11.02
C LYS A 293 30.92 30.21 12.49
N ARG A 294 31.33 29.36 13.44
CA ARG A 294 31.16 29.62 14.88
C ARG A 294 32.41 30.13 15.59
N ASP A 295 33.56 30.20 14.91
CA ASP A 295 34.83 30.68 15.48
C ASP A 295 35.47 31.83 14.66
N ALA A 296 34.67 32.75 14.09
CA ALA A 296 35.17 33.96 13.43
C ALA A 296 34.43 35.21 13.92
#